data_AF-A0A926KUW5-F1
#
_entry.id   AF-A0A926KUW5-F1
#
_cell.length_a   1.000
_cell.length_b   1.000
_cell.length_c   1.000
_cell.angle_alpha   90.00
_cell.angle_beta   90.00
_cell.angle_gamma   90.00
#
_symmetry.space_group_name_H-M   'P 1'
#
loop_
_entity.id
_entity.type
_entity.pdbx_description
1 polymer ?
#
loop_
_entity_poly.entity_id
_entity_poly.type
_entity_poly.pdbx_seq_one_letter_code
_entity_poly.pdbx_strand_id
1 'polypeptide(L)'
;MRFRNMPLPEDELRVILRAADDIIAEGGRTLLAKILKGSKDRKLLDLGLERNPSYGFYRDLTLEQIMAKVDHMIRTGFLEIEKQGKLPMIVFSSRGWAIERERRAEEFLQEWDRGMENNIIPISMEYLKERNRGMIFLFLYKILCSGNKKYIPYLTLWERIDFKNVRAEIRNVIEALKQRGQLEDPDWEQLKRERAKTLLIRSRDPIIMVCRKCDNPFIFDETNPDYYTAEGLKFPELCPRCSINGQSA
;
A
#
# COMPACT_ATOMS: atom_id res chain seq x y z
N MET A 1 -31.50 11.91 -4.70
CA MET A 1 -30.54 11.05 -5.44
C MET A 1 -29.19 11.03 -4.71
N ARG A 2 -28.92 10.01 -3.87
CA ARG A 2 -27.69 9.89 -3.04
C ARG A 2 -26.75 8.79 -3.58
N PHE A 3 -26.34 8.87 -4.84
CA PHE A 3 -25.36 7.95 -5.43
C PHE A 3 -24.00 8.61 -5.78
N ARG A 4 -23.75 9.86 -5.36
CA ARG A 4 -22.74 10.67 -6.06
C ARG A 4 -21.26 10.50 -5.68
N ASN A 5 -20.89 9.80 -4.60
CA ASN A 5 -19.48 9.69 -4.18
C ASN A 5 -19.05 8.26 -3.81
N MET A 6 -19.51 7.24 -4.55
CA MET A 6 -18.93 5.90 -4.37
C MET A 6 -17.53 5.85 -5.02
N PRO A 7 -16.55 5.17 -4.41
CA PRO A 7 -15.27 4.89 -5.06
C PRO A 7 -15.45 4.23 -6.44
N LEU A 8 -14.44 4.33 -7.29
CA LEU A 8 -14.37 3.49 -8.50
C LEU A 8 -14.34 2.01 -8.11
N PRO A 9 -14.67 1.10 -9.05
CA PRO A 9 -14.37 -0.33 -8.90
C PRO A 9 -12.94 -0.54 -8.40
N GLU A 10 -12.75 -1.57 -7.56
CA GLU A 10 -11.50 -1.76 -6.83
C GLU A 10 -10.28 -1.94 -7.74
N ASP A 11 -10.45 -2.66 -8.85
CA ASP A 11 -9.43 -2.86 -9.88
C ASP A 11 -9.02 -1.53 -10.51
N GLU A 12 -9.98 -0.72 -10.94
CA GLU A 12 -9.74 0.61 -11.51
C GLU A 12 -9.03 1.54 -10.51
N LEU A 13 -9.52 1.56 -9.27
CA LEU A 13 -8.96 2.35 -8.18
C LEU A 13 -7.48 1.99 -7.97
N ARG A 14 -7.19 0.70 -7.83
CA ARG A 14 -5.84 0.19 -7.59
C ARG A 14 -4.92 0.49 -8.76
N VAL A 15 -5.40 0.38 -10.00
CA VAL A 15 -4.62 0.72 -11.20
C VAL A 15 -4.23 2.20 -11.21
N ILE A 16 -5.16 3.10 -10.89
CA ILE A 16 -4.87 4.54 -10.89
C ILE A 16 -3.87 4.90 -9.78
N LEU A 17 -4.00 4.32 -8.59
CA LEU A 17 -3.03 4.52 -7.50
C LEU A 17 -1.64 4.03 -7.90
N ARG A 18 -1.54 2.83 -8.48
CA ARG A 18 -0.26 2.26 -8.95
C ARG A 18 0.37 3.08 -10.09
N ALA A 19 -0.45 3.65 -10.97
CA ALA A 19 0.04 4.56 -12.01
C ALA A 19 0.54 5.90 -11.44
N ALA A 20 -0.04 6.35 -10.32
CA ALA A 20 0.34 7.60 -9.67
C ALA A 20 1.64 7.49 -8.87
N ASP A 21 1.99 6.30 -8.36
CA ASP A 21 3.18 6.07 -7.51
C ASP A 21 4.48 6.59 -8.16
N ASP A 22 4.67 6.34 -9.46
CA ASP A 22 5.89 6.76 -10.19
C ASP A 22 5.99 8.28 -10.43
N ILE A 23 4.91 9.04 -10.19
CA ILE A 23 4.87 10.49 -10.44
C ILE A 23 4.32 11.28 -9.25
N ILE A 24 4.20 10.64 -8.08
CA ILE A 24 3.58 11.25 -6.92
C ILE A 24 4.43 12.43 -6.44
N ALA A 25 3.79 13.56 -6.14
CA ALA A 25 4.44 14.83 -5.80
C ALA A 25 5.43 15.37 -6.86
N GLU A 26 5.40 14.85 -8.10
CA GLU A 26 6.25 15.31 -9.21
C GLU A 26 5.45 15.59 -10.49
N GLY A 27 4.32 14.89 -10.66
CA GLY A 27 3.47 14.93 -11.84
C GLY A 27 2.05 15.38 -11.56
N GLY A 28 1.45 16.06 -12.55
CA GLY A 28 0.05 16.47 -12.50
C GLY A 28 -0.91 15.45 -13.14
N ARG A 29 -2.21 15.74 -13.04
CA ARG A 29 -3.32 14.92 -13.60
C ARG A 29 -3.14 14.51 -15.05
N THR A 30 -2.64 15.41 -15.90
CA THR A 30 -2.45 15.13 -17.32
C THR A 30 -1.36 14.07 -17.55
N LEU A 31 -0.28 14.08 -16.76
CA LEU A 31 0.77 13.07 -16.88
C LEU A 31 0.24 11.72 -16.42
N LEU A 32 -0.49 11.67 -15.29
CA LEU A 32 -1.13 10.44 -14.82
C LEU A 32 -2.05 9.83 -15.89
N ALA A 33 -2.90 10.66 -16.51
CA ALA A 33 -3.79 10.20 -17.56
C ALA A 33 -3.04 9.68 -18.80
N LYS A 34 -1.89 10.26 -19.14
CA LYS A 34 -1.02 9.79 -20.23
C LYS A 34 -0.37 8.44 -19.94
N ILE A 35 0.06 8.19 -18.70
CA ILE A 35 0.57 6.87 -18.26
C ILE A 35 -0.53 5.83 -18.44
N LEU A 36 -1.71 6.07 -17.86
CA LEU A 36 -2.86 5.18 -17.95
C LEU A 36 -3.33 4.92 -19.38
N LYS A 37 -3.21 5.92 -20.27
CA LYS A 37 -3.54 5.80 -21.69
C LYS A 37 -2.51 4.97 -22.48
N GLY A 38 -1.28 4.85 -21.99
CA GLY A 38 -0.19 4.25 -22.76
C GLY A 38 0.37 5.21 -23.81
N SER A 39 0.47 6.49 -23.46
CA SER A 39 0.92 7.54 -24.38
C SER A 39 2.40 7.36 -24.74
N LYS A 40 2.73 7.45 -26.04
CA LYS A 40 4.11 7.48 -26.56
C LYS A 40 4.73 8.88 -26.51
N ASP A 41 4.34 9.68 -25.52
CA ASP A 41 4.86 11.04 -25.37
C ASP A 41 6.35 10.96 -25.03
N ARG A 42 7.19 11.72 -25.75
CA ARG A 42 8.64 11.67 -25.59
C ARG A 42 9.06 11.91 -24.13
N LYS A 43 8.47 12.88 -23.45
CA LYS A 43 8.82 13.19 -22.05
C LYS A 43 8.47 12.04 -21.12
N LEU A 44 7.39 11.32 -21.40
CA LEU A 44 6.99 10.15 -20.61
C LEU A 44 8.01 9.02 -20.77
N LEU A 45 8.43 8.76 -22.02
CA LEU A 45 9.41 7.72 -22.34
C LEU A 45 10.81 8.06 -21.82
N ASP A 46 11.21 9.33 -21.91
CA ASP A 46 12.49 9.80 -21.37
C ASP A 46 12.58 9.60 -19.84
N LEU A 47 11.42 9.60 -19.15
CA LEU A 47 11.31 9.31 -17.72
C LEU A 47 11.14 7.81 -17.41
N GLY A 48 11.07 6.94 -18.42
CA GLY A 48 10.90 5.49 -18.23
C GLY A 48 9.53 5.06 -17.69
N LEU A 49 8.52 5.94 -17.78
CA LEU A 49 7.19 5.72 -17.19
C LEU A 49 6.37 4.65 -17.94
N GLU A 50 6.83 4.19 -19.11
CA GLU A 50 6.28 3.04 -19.81
C GLU A 50 6.51 1.71 -19.08
N ARG A 51 7.42 1.68 -18.10
CA ARG A 51 7.68 0.51 -17.25
C ARG A 51 6.66 0.37 -16.11
N ASN A 52 5.83 1.39 -15.88
CA ASN A 52 4.80 1.33 -14.85
C ASN A 52 3.84 0.14 -15.13
N PRO A 53 3.50 -0.70 -14.13
CA PRO A 53 2.61 -1.85 -14.33
C PRO A 53 1.21 -1.49 -14.85
N SER A 54 0.75 -0.27 -14.60
CA SER A 54 -0.54 0.26 -15.06
C SER A 54 -0.47 1.01 -16.39
N TYR A 55 0.70 1.04 -17.05
CA TYR A 55 0.88 1.75 -18.32
C TYR A 55 -0.04 1.17 -19.41
N GLY A 56 -0.86 2.04 -20.01
CA GLY A 56 -1.78 1.63 -21.07
C GLY A 56 -2.95 0.74 -20.62
N PHE A 57 -3.29 0.71 -19.33
CA PHE A 57 -4.48 0.01 -18.83
C PHE A 57 -5.76 0.53 -19.48
N TYR A 58 -5.88 1.86 -19.66
CA TYR A 58 -6.99 2.50 -20.35
C TYR A 58 -6.66 2.84 -21.81
N ARG A 59 -5.94 1.97 -22.51
CA ARG A 59 -5.56 2.20 -23.92
C ARG A 59 -6.75 2.45 -24.85
N ASP A 60 -7.93 1.94 -24.51
CA ASP A 60 -9.13 2.07 -25.35
C ASP A 60 -9.99 3.29 -24.98
N LEU A 61 -9.71 3.96 -23.86
CA LEU A 61 -10.46 5.15 -23.43
C LEU A 61 -9.86 6.44 -23.99
N THR A 62 -10.66 7.48 -24.17
CA THR A 62 -10.15 8.81 -24.50
C THR A 62 -9.41 9.42 -23.30
N LEU A 63 -8.50 10.37 -23.57
CA LEU A 63 -7.78 11.05 -22.48
C LEU A 63 -8.76 11.78 -21.54
N GLU A 64 -9.84 12.34 -22.07
CA GLU A 64 -10.90 13.00 -21.29
C GLU A 64 -11.60 12.02 -20.35
N GLN A 65 -11.96 10.82 -20.82
CA GLN A 65 -12.56 9.78 -19.97
C GLN A 65 -11.61 9.35 -18.84
N ILE A 66 -10.32 9.24 -19.12
CA ILE A 66 -9.30 8.89 -18.11
C ILE A 66 -9.15 10.04 -17.11
N MET A 67 -9.09 11.29 -17.57
CA MET A 67 -9.04 12.47 -16.69
C MET A 67 -10.25 12.53 -15.77
N ALA A 68 -11.46 12.20 -16.27
CA ALA A 68 -12.66 12.15 -15.44
C ALA A 68 -12.57 11.10 -14.31
N LYS A 69 -11.91 9.95 -14.56
CA LYS A 69 -11.63 8.93 -13.53
C LYS A 69 -10.60 9.42 -12.51
N VAL A 70 -9.53 10.10 -12.95
CA VAL A 70 -8.55 10.73 -12.05
C VAL A 70 -9.21 11.80 -11.17
N ASP A 71 -10.05 12.67 -11.74
CA ASP A 71 -10.80 13.67 -10.98
C ASP A 71 -11.78 13.00 -10.00
N HIS A 72 -12.33 11.84 -10.35
CA HIS A 72 -13.15 11.06 -9.44
C HIS A 72 -12.36 10.51 -8.25
N MET A 73 -11.12 10.03 -8.48
CA MET A 73 -10.21 9.60 -7.41
C MET A 73 -9.85 10.75 -6.45
N ILE A 74 -9.79 11.98 -6.95
CA ILE A 74 -9.60 13.18 -6.12
C ILE A 74 -10.86 13.49 -5.31
N ARG A 75 -12.04 13.54 -5.96
CA ARG A 75 -13.32 13.81 -5.28
C ARG A 75 -13.69 12.77 -4.22
N THR A 76 -13.26 11.52 -4.41
CA THR A 76 -13.53 10.42 -3.47
C THR A 76 -12.46 10.23 -2.41
N GLY A 77 -11.45 11.11 -2.36
CA GLY A 77 -10.46 11.17 -1.29
C GLY A 77 -9.46 10.03 -1.33
N PHE A 78 -9.01 9.64 -2.53
CA PHE A 78 -7.86 8.74 -2.70
C PHE A 78 -6.63 9.50 -3.18
N LEU A 79 -6.82 10.46 -4.08
CA LEU A 79 -5.79 11.39 -4.52
C LEU A 79 -6.11 12.81 -4.03
N GLU A 80 -5.09 13.63 -3.94
CA GLU A 80 -5.19 15.06 -3.63
C GLU A 80 -4.34 15.87 -4.61
N ILE A 81 -4.52 17.18 -4.59
CA ILE A 81 -3.69 18.10 -5.37
C ILE A 81 -2.96 19.01 -4.39
N GLU A 82 -1.64 18.95 -4.45
CA GLU A 82 -0.77 19.92 -3.77
C GLU A 82 -0.17 20.90 -4.79
N LYS A 83 0.14 22.11 -4.32
CA LYS A 83 0.81 23.12 -5.14
C LYS A 83 2.25 23.24 -4.72
N GLN A 84 3.17 22.96 -5.64
CA GLN A 84 4.56 23.37 -5.51
C GLN A 84 4.77 24.61 -6.40
N GLY A 85 4.74 25.78 -5.77
CA GLY A 85 4.69 27.06 -6.49
C GLY A 85 3.43 27.17 -7.35
N LYS A 86 3.60 27.22 -8.68
CA LYS A 86 2.49 27.33 -9.65
C LYS A 86 2.02 25.99 -10.22
N LEU A 87 2.72 24.88 -9.92
CA LEU A 87 2.45 23.58 -10.52
C LEU A 87 1.58 22.73 -9.59
N PRO A 88 0.37 22.32 -10.02
CA PRO A 88 -0.44 21.36 -9.28
C PRO A 88 0.09 19.95 -9.51
N MET A 89 0.43 19.26 -8.42
CA MET A 89 0.95 17.90 -8.42
C MET A 89 -0.05 16.99 -7.72
N ILE A 90 -0.19 15.76 -8.22
CA ILE A 90 -0.99 14.75 -7.53
C ILE A 90 -0.19 14.23 -6.35
N VAL A 91 -0.86 14.12 -5.20
CA VAL A 91 -0.34 13.39 -4.03
C VAL A 91 -1.37 12.35 -3.58
N PHE A 92 -0.94 11.40 -2.77
CA PHE A 92 -1.85 10.46 -2.14
C PHE A 92 -2.49 11.12 -0.93
N SER A 93 -3.81 11.02 -0.81
CA SER A 93 -4.47 11.20 0.49
C SER A 93 -3.99 10.10 1.46
N SER A 94 -4.26 10.23 2.76
CA SER A 94 -3.96 9.16 3.72
C SER A 94 -4.66 7.84 3.34
N ARG A 95 -5.87 7.91 2.79
CA ARG A 95 -6.62 6.73 2.35
C ARG A 95 -5.99 6.08 1.12
N GLY A 96 -5.60 6.88 0.13
CA GLY A 96 -4.87 6.40 -1.05
C GLY A 96 -3.52 5.80 -0.67
N TRP A 97 -2.81 6.45 0.26
CA TRP A 97 -1.54 5.98 0.78
C TRP A 97 -1.66 4.63 1.48
N ALA A 98 -2.71 4.42 2.28
CA ALA A 98 -2.94 3.14 2.94
C ALA A 98 -3.14 1.97 1.97
N ILE A 99 -3.78 2.21 0.83
CA ILE A 99 -3.98 1.20 -0.22
C ILE A 99 -2.68 0.96 -0.98
N GLU A 100 -2.02 2.02 -1.45
CA GLU A 100 -0.80 1.88 -2.25
C GLU A 100 0.35 1.26 -1.44
N ARG A 101 0.53 1.65 -0.17
CA ARG A 101 1.58 1.05 0.68
C ARG A 101 1.35 -0.44 0.91
N GLU A 102 0.09 -0.88 1.02
CA GLU A 102 -0.25 -2.29 1.20
C GLU A 102 0.03 -3.07 -0.07
N ARG A 103 -0.42 -2.53 -1.22
CA ARG A 103 -0.13 -3.10 -2.54
C ARG A 103 1.36 -3.20 -2.81
N ARG A 104 2.14 -2.15 -2.56
CA ARG A 104 3.58 -2.15 -2.84
C ARG A 104 4.33 -3.11 -1.93
N ALA A 105 3.93 -3.22 -0.66
CA ALA A 105 4.47 -4.23 0.24
C ALA A 105 4.19 -5.66 -0.23
N GLU A 106 3.01 -5.90 -0.81
CA GLU A 106 2.67 -7.19 -1.43
C GLU A 106 3.50 -7.46 -2.69
N GLU A 107 3.68 -6.46 -3.55
CA GLU A 107 4.53 -6.58 -4.75
C GLU A 107 5.98 -6.92 -4.37
N PHE A 108 6.54 -6.32 -3.31
CA PHE A 108 7.87 -6.68 -2.82
C PHE A 108 7.94 -8.13 -2.33
N LEU A 109 6.89 -8.63 -1.67
CA LEU A 109 6.83 -10.02 -1.23
C LEU A 109 6.83 -10.99 -2.42
N GLN A 110 6.03 -10.69 -3.45
CA GLN A 110 5.97 -11.47 -4.68
C GLN A 110 7.28 -11.39 -5.50
N GLU A 111 7.96 -10.24 -5.50
CA GLU A 111 9.31 -10.09 -6.06
C GLU A 111 10.32 -10.99 -5.32
N TRP A 112 10.26 -11.04 -3.98
CA TRP A 112 11.11 -11.91 -3.17
C TRP A 112 10.82 -13.40 -3.43
N ASP A 113 9.55 -13.78 -3.46
CA ASP A 113 9.12 -15.15 -3.75
C ASP A 113 9.64 -15.65 -5.10
N ARG A 114 9.40 -14.87 -6.15
CA ARG A 114 9.92 -15.18 -7.49
C ARG A 114 11.44 -15.26 -7.52
N GLY A 115 12.12 -14.37 -6.81
CA GLY A 115 13.57 -14.41 -6.71
C GLY A 115 14.06 -15.72 -6.09
N MET A 116 13.48 -16.13 -4.96
CA MET A 116 13.86 -17.33 -4.22
C MET A 116 13.52 -18.62 -4.99
N GLU A 117 12.37 -18.68 -5.65
CA GLU A 117 11.97 -19.81 -6.50
C GLU A 117 12.95 -20.02 -7.67
N ASN A 118 13.52 -18.93 -8.19
CA ASN A 118 14.53 -18.96 -9.24
C ASN A 118 15.98 -19.01 -8.71
N ASN A 119 16.18 -19.25 -7.40
CA ASN A 119 17.49 -19.26 -6.74
C ASN A 119 18.33 -17.99 -6.99
N ILE A 120 17.67 -16.86 -7.20
CA ILE A 120 18.32 -15.57 -7.35
C ILE A 120 18.76 -15.12 -5.95
N ILE A 121 20.02 -14.70 -5.82
CA ILE A 121 20.50 -14.02 -4.61
C ILE A 121 20.75 -12.57 -5.00
N PRO A 122 19.98 -11.59 -4.47
CA PRO A 122 20.15 -10.20 -4.82
C PRO A 122 21.52 -9.71 -4.34
N ILE A 123 22.22 -8.98 -5.19
CA ILE A 123 23.54 -8.39 -4.88
C ILE A 123 23.40 -7.35 -3.76
N SER A 124 22.27 -6.63 -3.71
CA SER A 124 21.95 -5.64 -2.69
C SER A 124 20.44 -5.47 -2.54
N MET A 125 20.02 -4.95 -1.39
CA MET A 125 18.64 -4.57 -1.08
C MET A 125 18.41 -3.05 -1.17
N GLU A 126 19.31 -2.30 -1.84
CA GLU A 126 19.29 -0.83 -1.88
C GLU A 126 17.94 -0.25 -2.35
N TYR A 127 17.22 -0.98 -3.21
CA TYR A 127 15.92 -0.56 -3.72
C TYR A 127 14.82 -0.42 -2.65
N LEU A 128 15.01 -1.03 -1.46
CA LEU A 128 14.13 -0.90 -0.28
C LEU A 128 14.52 0.28 0.61
N LYS A 129 15.74 0.79 0.49
CA LYS A 129 16.24 1.88 1.31
C LYS A 129 15.55 3.20 0.93
N GLU A 130 15.39 4.08 1.91
CA GLU A 130 14.77 5.43 1.75
C GLU A 130 13.32 5.43 1.25
N ARG A 131 12.70 4.25 1.11
CA ARG A 131 11.27 4.11 0.87
C ARG A 131 10.47 4.61 2.08
N ASN A 132 9.18 4.87 1.85
CA ASN A 132 8.28 5.28 2.91
C ASN A 132 8.31 4.27 4.08
N ARG A 133 8.54 4.78 5.28
CA ARG A 133 8.74 3.95 6.48
C ARG A 133 7.53 3.07 6.81
N GLY A 134 6.30 3.55 6.59
CA GLY A 134 5.08 2.78 6.81
C GLY A 134 4.96 1.60 5.85
N MET A 135 5.36 1.79 4.58
CA MET A 135 5.43 0.70 3.59
C MET A 135 6.48 -0.35 3.99
N ILE A 136 7.67 0.10 4.41
CA ILE A 136 8.76 -0.79 4.83
C ILE A 136 8.39 -1.63 6.06
N PHE A 137 7.75 -1.02 7.07
CA PHE A 137 7.33 -1.76 8.25
C PHE A 137 6.12 -2.68 7.97
N LEU A 138 5.21 -2.27 7.08
CA LEU A 138 4.15 -3.15 6.60
C LEU A 138 4.69 -4.35 5.82
N PHE A 139 5.73 -4.16 5.01
CA PHE A 139 6.41 -5.25 4.31
C PHE A 139 7.03 -6.25 5.30
N LEU A 140 7.73 -5.76 6.33
CA LEU A 140 8.22 -6.61 7.43
C LEU A 140 7.10 -7.33 8.17
N TYR A 141 5.96 -6.67 8.37
CA TYR A 141 4.78 -7.29 8.98
C TYR A 141 4.22 -8.43 8.13
N LYS A 142 4.11 -8.25 6.81
CA LYS A 142 3.67 -9.31 5.89
C LYS A 142 4.63 -10.51 5.89
N ILE A 143 5.94 -10.26 5.87
CA ILE A 143 6.96 -11.30 6.00
C ILE A 143 6.80 -12.04 7.33
N LEU A 144 6.63 -11.32 8.44
CA LEU A 144 6.35 -11.93 9.73
C LEU A 144 5.09 -12.80 9.66
N CYS A 145 3.97 -12.29 9.13
CA CYS A 145 2.71 -13.02 9.06
C CYS A 145 2.82 -14.34 8.28
N SER A 146 3.69 -14.42 7.28
CA SER A 146 3.94 -15.65 6.53
C SER A 146 4.50 -16.80 7.37
N GLY A 147 5.20 -16.50 8.48
CA GLY A 147 5.94 -17.47 9.28
C GLY A 147 7.04 -18.22 8.52
N ASN A 148 7.38 -17.81 7.30
CA ASN A 148 8.23 -18.61 6.43
C ASN A 148 9.72 -18.25 6.61
N LYS A 149 10.50 -19.21 7.08
CA LYS A 149 11.95 -19.07 7.30
C LYS A 149 12.74 -18.81 6.01
N LYS A 150 12.16 -19.08 4.82
CA LYS A 150 12.82 -18.85 3.52
C LYS A 150 13.26 -17.40 3.32
N TYR A 151 12.61 -16.43 3.99
CA TYR A 151 12.93 -15.01 3.86
C TYR A 151 14.19 -14.57 4.64
N ILE A 152 14.70 -15.38 5.57
CA ILE A 152 15.82 -15.01 6.46
C ILE A 152 17.09 -14.58 5.69
N PRO A 153 17.52 -15.26 4.61
CA PRO A 153 18.70 -14.83 3.86
C PRO A 153 18.56 -13.42 3.28
N TYR A 154 17.41 -13.09 2.71
CA TYR A 154 17.13 -11.77 2.15
C TYR A 154 17.05 -10.70 3.24
N LEU A 155 16.37 -11.00 4.35
CA LEU A 155 16.34 -10.11 5.53
C LEU A 155 17.74 -9.82 6.06
N THR A 156 18.63 -10.82 6.09
CA THR A 156 20.01 -10.67 6.57
C THR A 156 20.85 -9.80 5.64
N LEU A 157 20.60 -9.85 4.33
CA LEU A 157 21.22 -8.91 3.38
C LEU A 157 20.70 -7.49 3.59
N TRP A 158 19.39 -7.33 3.76
CA TRP A 158 18.75 -6.03 3.97
C TRP A 158 19.20 -5.35 5.27
N GLU A 159 19.32 -6.11 6.36
CA GLU A 159 19.74 -5.59 7.67
C GLU A 159 21.10 -4.89 7.63
N ARG A 160 21.97 -5.22 6.67
CA ARG A 160 23.33 -4.65 6.61
C ARG A 160 23.37 -3.21 6.13
N ILE A 161 22.36 -2.77 5.37
CA ILE A 161 22.41 -1.51 4.61
C ILE A 161 21.42 -0.45 5.11
N ASP A 162 20.44 -0.82 5.93
CA ASP A 162 19.35 0.08 6.33
C ASP A 162 19.67 0.91 7.59
N PHE A 163 18.82 1.87 7.91
CA PHE A 163 18.91 2.71 9.09
C PHE A 163 18.70 1.91 10.37
N LYS A 164 19.30 2.38 11.48
CA LYS A 164 19.32 1.70 12.79
C LYS A 164 17.95 1.16 13.24
N ASN A 165 16.88 1.94 13.04
CA ASN A 165 15.54 1.55 13.46
C ASN A 165 14.96 0.42 12.58
N VAL A 166 15.17 0.47 11.27
CA VAL A 166 14.72 -0.59 10.35
C VAL A 166 15.49 -1.88 10.61
N ARG A 167 16.82 -1.79 10.81
CA ARG A 167 17.67 -2.92 11.19
C ARG A 167 17.22 -3.62 12.47
N ALA A 168 16.80 -2.86 13.48
CA ALA A 168 16.27 -3.43 14.72
C ALA A 168 14.99 -4.25 14.45
N GLU A 169 14.08 -3.72 13.65
CA GLU A 169 12.84 -4.43 13.29
C GLU A 169 13.10 -5.65 12.39
N ILE A 170 14.04 -5.57 11.45
CA ILE A 170 14.48 -6.73 10.64
C ILE A 170 15.00 -7.85 11.55
N ARG A 171 15.87 -7.54 12.52
CA ARG A 171 16.37 -8.54 13.47
C ARG A 171 15.25 -9.18 14.29
N ASN A 172 14.31 -8.37 14.79
CA ASN A 172 13.16 -8.88 15.53
C ASN A 172 12.32 -9.86 14.69
N VAL A 173 12.10 -9.54 13.41
CA VAL A 173 11.39 -10.44 12.47
C VAL A 173 12.20 -11.71 12.21
N ILE A 174 13.52 -11.61 11.99
CA ILE A 174 14.38 -12.80 11.82
C ILE A 174 14.28 -13.74 13.03
N GLU A 175 14.39 -13.21 14.25
CA GLU A 175 14.31 -14.02 15.47
C GLU A 175 12.94 -14.67 15.64
N ALA A 176 11.85 -13.95 15.38
CA ALA A 176 10.50 -14.52 15.39
C ALA A 176 10.35 -15.65 14.34
N LEU A 177 10.85 -15.46 13.12
CA LEU A 177 10.80 -16.48 12.08
C LEU A 177 11.61 -17.73 12.47
N LYS A 178 12.79 -17.58 13.09
CA LYS A 178 13.58 -18.71 13.60
C LYS A 178 12.79 -19.55 14.61
N GLN A 179 12.03 -18.89 15.48
CA GLN A 179 11.22 -19.51 16.54
C GLN A 179 9.88 -20.06 16.06
N ARG A 180 9.42 -19.74 14.84
CA ARG A 180 8.09 -20.15 14.34
C ARG A 180 7.74 -21.63 14.56
N GLY A 181 8.70 -22.54 14.36
CA GLY A 181 8.48 -23.99 14.51
C GLY A 181 8.47 -24.51 15.95
N GLN A 182 8.74 -23.64 16.93
CA GLN A 182 8.71 -23.95 18.37
C GLN A 182 7.47 -23.39 19.06
N LEU A 183 6.74 -22.49 18.40
CA LEU A 183 5.56 -21.83 18.92
C LEU A 183 4.29 -22.55 18.45
N GLU A 184 3.33 -22.70 19.35
CA GLU A 184 1.97 -23.08 19.00
C GLU A 184 1.28 -21.93 18.25
N ASP A 185 0.23 -22.24 17.49
CA ASP A 185 -0.47 -21.24 16.69
C ASP A 185 -1.06 -20.08 17.52
N PRO A 186 -1.66 -20.29 18.71
CA PRO A 186 -2.13 -19.18 19.54
C PRO A 186 -1.02 -18.21 19.95
N ASP A 187 0.15 -18.73 20.30
CA ASP A 187 1.32 -17.91 20.68
C ASP A 187 1.85 -17.12 19.48
N TRP A 188 1.81 -17.73 18.29
CA TRP A 188 2.18 -17.06 17.04
C TRP A 188 1.21 -15.92 16.70
N GLU A 189 -0.10 -16.14 16.84
CA GLU A 189 -1.10 -15.09 16.63
C GLU A 189 -0.93 -13.94 17.64
N GLN A 190 -0.64 -14.26 18.90
CA GLN A 190 -0.36 -13.26 19.93
C GLN A 190 0.90 -12.44 19.58
N LEU A 191 1.98 -13.10 19.17
CA LEU A 191 3.20 -12.43 18.72
C LEU A 191 2.91 -11.50 17.54
N LYS A 192 2.16 -11.94 16.53
CA LYS A 192 1.76 -11.09 15.40
C LYS A 192 0.98 -9.86 15.85
N ARG A 193 0.04 -10.01 16.79
CA ARG A 193 -0.74 -8.88 17.35
C ARG A 193 0.15 -7.90 18.12
N GLU A 194 1.15 -8.39 18.85
CA GLU A 194 2.10 -7.54 19.55
C GLU A 194 3.02 -6.78 18.60
N ARG A 195 3.56 -7.47 17.59
CA ARG A 195 4.42 -6.87 16.57
C ARG A 195 3.67 -5.90 15.66
N ALA A 196 2.37 -6.10 15.43
CA ALA A 196 1.53 -5.17 14.69
C ALA A 196 1.57 -3.75 15.28
N LYS A 197 1.69 -3.62 16.62
CA LYS A 197 1.76 -2.31 17.31
C LYS A 197 2.98 -1.48 16.90
N THR A 198 4.08 -2.12 16.50
CA THR A 198 5.31 -1.42 16.06
C THR A 198 5.45 -1.38 14.54
N LEU A 199 4.93 -2.40 13.84
CA LEU A 199 5.10 -2.54 12.40
C LEU A 199 3.96 -1.91 11.56
N LEU A 200 2.77 -1.74 12.13
CA LEU A 200 1.69 -0.99 11.46
C LEU A 200 1.78 0.48 11.89
N ILE A 201 2.18 1.34 10.95
CA ILE A 201 2.37 2.78 11.22
C ILE A 201 1.10 3.53 10.81
N ARG A 202 0.57 4.34 11.73
CA ARG A 202 -0.52 5.28 11.42
C ARG A 202 -0.05 6.38 10.48
N SER A 203 -0.90 6.73 9.53
CA SER A 203 -0.71 7.90 8.70
C SER A 203 -0.75 9.16 9.56
N ARG A 204 -0.09 10.24 9.09
CA ARG A 204 -0.06 11.51 9.80
C ARG A 204 -1.46 12.07 9.99
N ASP A 205 -2.22 12.07 8.90
CA ASP A 205 -3.61 12.51 8.90
C ASP A 205 -4.53 11.29 9.01
N PRO A 206 -5.58 11.36 9.85
CA PRO A 206 -6.45 10.23 10.10
C PRO A 206 -7.32 9.92 8.88
N ILE A 207 -7.47 8.65 8.57
CA ILE A 207 -8.41 8.19 7.55
C ILE A 207 -9.82 8.19 8.14
N ILE A 208 -10.65 9.13 7.71
CA ILE A 208 -12.04 9.24 8.15
C ILE A 208 -12.93 8.42 7.21
N MET A 209 -13.69 7.51 7.81
CA MET A 209 -14.66 6.65 7.14
C MET A 209 -16.07 7.00 7.62
N VAL A 210 -17.09 6.58 6.86
CA VAL A 210 -18.50 6.77 7.22
C VAL A 210 -19.14 5.41 7.46
N CYS A 211 -19.80 5.24 8.61
CA CYS A 211 -20.46 3.99 8.96
C CYS A 211 -21.69 3.75 8.09
N ARG A 212 -21.78 2.60 7.42
CA ARG A 212 -22.92 2.25 6.56
C ARG A 212 -24.25 2.06 7.33
N LYS A 213 -24.18 1.78 8.64
CA LYS A 213 -25.37 1.55 9.48
C LYS A 213 -25.93 2.82 10.12
N CYS A 214 -25.08 3.73 10.59
CA CYS A 214 -25.51 4.90 11.35
C CYS A 214 -25.10 6.24 10.75
N ASP A 215 -24.48 6.23 9.57
CA ASP A 215 -23.98 7.41 8.83
C ASP A 215 -22.98 8.30 9.60
N ASN A 216 -22.55 7.90 10.80
CA ASN A 216 -21.60 8.66 11.59
C ASN A 216 -20.17 8.45 11.08
N PRO A 217 -19.34 9.52 11.04
CA PRO A 217 -17.93 9.41 10.73
C PRO A 217 -17.20 8.66 11.85
N PHE A 218 -16.16 7.92 11.48
CA PHE A 218 -15.25 7.27 12.42
C PHE A 218 -13.84 7.19 11.85
N ILE A 219 -12.85 7.09 12.74
CA ILE A 219 -11.44 6.98 12.34
C ILE A 219 -11.13 5.51 12.06
N PHE A 220 -10.54 5.24 10.91
CA PHE A 220 -10.00 3.93 10.59
C PHE A 220 -8.75 3.65 11.42
N ASP A 221 -8.77 2.53 12.14
CA ASP A 221 -7.62 2.09 12.92
C ASP A 221 -6.62 1.33 12.04
N GLU A 222 -5.68 2.08 11.45
CA GLU A 222 -4.60 1.53 10.63
C GLU A 222 -3.68 0.53 11.38
N THR A 223 -3.74 0.51 12.71
CA THR A 223 -2.94 -0.37 13.57
C THR A 223 -3.62 -1.68 13.91
N ASN A 224 -4.87 -1.87 13.50
CA ASN A 224 -5.57 -3.13 13.69
C ASN A 224 -5.11 -4.15 12.62
N PRO A 225 -4.46 -5.26 13.02
CA PRO A 225 -3.99 -6.27 12.07
C PRO A 225 -5.11 -6.99 11.31
N ASP A 226 -6.33 -7.05 11.87
CA ASP A 226 -7.46 -7.76 11.27
C ASP A 226 -7.92 -7.13 9.93
N TYR A 227 -7.49 -5.91 9.62
CA TYR A 227 -7.75 -5.25 8.34
C TYR A 227 -6.76 -5.60 7.22
N TYR A 228 -5.66 -6.28 7.54
CA TYR A 228 -4.64 -6.67 6.57
C TYR A 228 -4.77 -8.15 6.26
N THR A 229 -5.55 -8.47 5.23
CA THR A 229 -5.89 -9.85 4.85
C THR A 229 -4.99 -10.37 3.73
N ALA A 230 -5.12 -11.65 3.38
CA ALA A 230 -4.46 -12.22 2.21
C ALA A 230 -4.94 -11.57 0.90
N GLU A 231 -6.17 -11.03 0.86
CA GLU A 231 -6.68 -10.25 -0.28
C GLU A 231 -6.29 -8.76 -0.24
N GLY A 232 -5.49 -8.36 0.76
CA GLY A 232 -5.00 -7.01 0.96
C GLY A 232 -5.76 -6.22 2.03
N LEU A 233 -5.60 -4.89 2.00
CA LEU A 233 -6.23 -3.98 2.97
C LEU A 233 -7.75 -3.94 2.81
N LYS A 234 -8.49 -4.25 3.88
CA LYS A 234 -9.94 -4.12 3.94
C LYS A 234 -10.37 -3.02 4.89
N PHE A 235 -11.12 -2.06 4.37
CA PHE A 235 -11.73 -1.02 5.19
C PHE A 235 -13.02 -1.55 5.84
N PRO A 236 -13.25 -1.26 7.14
CA PRO A 236 -14.51 -1.60 7.80
C PRO A 236 -15.67 -0.80 7.22
N GLU A 237 -16.81 -1.46 7.00
CA GLU A 237 -18.06 -0.79 6.62
C GLU A 237 -18.80 -0.17 7.82
N LEU A 238 -18.51 -0.65 9.03
CA LEU A 238 -19.19 -0.28 10.26
C LEU A 238 -18.21 0.36 11.25
N CYS A 239 -18.67 1.38 11.95
CA CYS A 239 -17.90 1.94 13.06
C CYS A 239 -17.82 0.96 14.24
N PRO A 240 -16.83 1.09 15.15
CA PRO A 240 -16.65 0.15 16.27
C PRO A 240 -17.92 -0.08 17.10
N ARG A 241 -18.71 0.98 17.34
CA ARG A 241 -19.97 0.88 18.07
C ARG A 241 -21.02 0.00 17.36
N CYS A 242 -21.11 0.11 16.04
CA CYS A 242 -22.07 -0.66 15.24
C CYS A 242 -21.63 -2.10 15.02
N SER A 243 -20.32 -2.36 14.97
CA SER A 243 -19.76 -3.71 14.81
C SER A 243 -20.00 -4.58 16.05
N ILE A 244 -19.84 -4.02 17.27
CA ILE A 244 -20.05 -4.75 18.53
C ILE A 244 -21.54 -5.09 18.74
N ASN A 245 -22.43 -4.14 18.46
CA ASN A 245 -23.88 -4.32 18.61
C ASN A 245 -24.51 -5.22 17.52
N GLY A 246 -23.71 -5.78 16.60
CA GLY A 246 -24.15 -6.74 15.58
C GLY A 246 -23.91 -8.20 15.96
N GLN A 247 -23.18 -8.48 17.06
CA GLN A 247 -22.90 -9.83 17.56
C GLN A 247 -23.87 -10.26 18.67
N SER A 248 -24.92 -9.48 18.93
CA SER A 248 -26.00 -9.75 19.88
C SER A 248 -27.31 -9.95 19.14
N ALA A 249 -27.42 -11.03 18.37
CA ALA A 249 -28.67 -11.55 17.83
C ALA A 249 -28.54 -13.07 17.65
#